data_AF-A0AA38P5W6-F1
#
_entry.id   AF-A0AA38P5W6-F1
#
_cell.length_a   1.000
_cell.length_b   1.000
_cell.length_c   1.000
_cell.angle_alpha   90.00
_cell.angle_beta   90.00
_cell.angle_gamma   90.00
#
_symmetry.space_group_name_H-M   'P 1'
#
loop_
_entity.id
_entity.type
_entity.pdbx_description
1 polymer ?
#
loop_
_entity_poly.entity_id
_entity_poly.type
_entity_poly.pdbx_seq_one_letter_code
_entity_poly.pdbx_strand_id
1 'polypeptide(L)'
;MPIANFFERAAMMDPEDTSFTVLEYGLRKQQIADYAAFAKLALLVYDIFLNLDREVRLVWRTSDRFRWSNVIYYTNRYPVVAYQIWSVCYTPKTPHCDALYQFFWYFSFIPTRVAISASWILRVYAVVDHGLIFGLILTVLGLAIIAFDILQGVQSTCTHNTLSSETLSGVMTYICLAVFDILATSLVTIRMCQAIHRSGGFHHIDKQNLSEYVLRSCNLASSL
;
A
#
# COMPACT_ATOMS: atom_id res chain seq x y z
N MET A 1 -27.50 34.52 1.87
CA MET A 1 -28.74 33.72 1.78
C MET A 1 -28.83 32.89 0.47
N PRO A 2 -27.97 31.87 0.24
CA PRO A 2 -28.15 30.94 -0.89
C PRO A 2 -28.69 29.53 -0.51
N ILE A 3 -28.79 29.20 0.79
CA ILE A 3 -29.14 27.83 1.23
C ILE A 3 -30.65 27.55 1.12
N ALA A 4 -31.51 28.56 1.28
CA ALA A 4 -32.97 28.39 1.22
C ALA A 4 -33.47 28.01 -0.19
N ASN A 5 -32.85 28.56 -1.25
CA ASN A 5 -33.25 28.29 -2.63
C ASN A 5 -32.86 26.88 -3.13
N PHE A 6 -31.93 26.20 -2.45
CA PHE A 6 -31.55 24.83 -2.81
C PHE A 6 -32.62 23.83 -2.38
N PHE A 7 -33.22 24.05 -1.21
CA PHE A 7 -34.27 23.17 -0.67
C PHE A 7 -35.59 23.29 -1.45
N GLU A 8 -35.94 24.49 -1.90
CA GLU A 8 -37.18 24.71 -2.67
C GLU A 8 -37.10 24.13 -4.09
N ARG A 9 -35.91 24.15 -4.72
CA ARG A 9 -35.67 23.44 -5.99
C ARG A 9 -35.67 21.93 -5.85
N ALA A 10 -35.19 21.39 -4.73
CA ALA A 10 -35.22 19.95 -4.48
C ALA A 10 -36.67 19.41 -4.30
N ALA A 11 -37.60 20.25 -3.83
CA ALA A 11 -39.01 19.87 -3.64
C ALA A 11 -39.85 19.86 -4.94
N MET A 12 -39.36 20.49 -6.02
CA MET A 12 -40.04 20.55 -7.32
C MET A 12 -39.50 19.55 -8.34
N MET A 13 -38.52 18.73 -7.97
CA MET A 13 -37.96 17.73 -8.89
C MET A 13 -38.88 16.51 -8.91
N ASP A 14 -39.45 16.21 -10.08
CA ASP A 14 -40.32 15.04 -10.25
C ASP A 14 -39.58 13.77 -9.79
N PRO A 15 -40.25 12.86 -9.05
CA PRO A 15 -39.63 11.65 -8.54
C PRO A 15 -39.03 10.76 -9.64
N GLU A 16 -39.54 10.89 -10.87
CA GLU A 16 -39.04 10.18 -12.05
C GLU A 16 -37.63 10.68 -12.47
N ASP A 17 -37.38 12.00 -12.42
CA ASP A 17 -36.07 12.60 -12.72
C ASP A 17 -34.99 12.25 -11.67
N THR A 18 -35.41 12.04 -10.42
CA THR A 18 -34.49 11.63 -9.34
C THR A 18 -33.95 10.21 -9.59
N SER A 19 -34.77 9.31 -10.14
CA SER A 19 -34.34 7.94 -10.43
C SER A 19 -33.29 7.88 -11.55
N PHE A 20 -33.47 8.69 -12.60
CA PHE A 20 -32.57 8.73 -13.75
C PHE A 20 -31.21 9.32 -13.39
N THR A 21 -31.20 10.42 -12.64
CA THR A 21 -29.96 11.08 -12.19
C THR A 21 -29.12 10.20 -11.27
N VAL A 22 -29.75 9.44 -10.37
CA VAL A 22 -29.07 8.46 -9.49
C VAL A 22 -28.45 7.33 -10.31
N LEU A 23 -29.16 6.82 -11.33
CA LEU A 23 -28.63 5.78 -12.21
C LEU A 23 -27.43 6.28 -13.03
N GLU A 24 -27.52 7.45 -13.65
CA GLU A 24 -26.43 8.04 -14.44
C GLU A 24 -25.19 8.28 -13.57
N TYR A 25 -25.38 8.78 -12.35
CA TYR A 25 -24.31 8.97 -11.38
C TYR A 25 -23.64 7.63 -11.02
N GLY A 26 -24.41 6.58 -10.78
CA GLY A 26 -23.92 5.23 -10.50
C GLY A 26 -23.06 4.68 -11.65
N LEU A 27 -23.53 4.80 -12.89
CA LEU A 27 -22.83 4.36 -14.09
C LEU A 27 -21.51 5.10 -14.29
N ARG A 28 -21.50 6.43 -14.14
CA ARG A 28 -20.26 7.23 -14.24
C ARG A 28 -19.25 6.85 -13.15
N LYS A 29 -19.72 6.64 -11.93
CA LYS A 29 -18.87 6.22 -10.82
C LYS A 29 -18.21 4.86 -11.10
N GLN A 30 -18.97 3.90 -11.63
CA GLN A 30 -18.45 2.61 -12.03
C GLN A 30 -17.42 2.72 -13.15
N GLN A 31 -17.71 3.50 -14.21
CA GLN A 31 -16.76 3.75 -15.30
C GLN A 31 -15.44 4.35 -14.78
N ILE A 32 -15.51 5.34 -13.88
CA ILE A 32 -14.30 5.94 -13.27
C ILE A 32 -13.51 4.89 -12.48
N ALA A 33 -14.19 4.03 -11.73
CA ALA A 33 -13.55 2.96 -10.98
C ALA A 33 -12.85 1.95 -11.91
N ASP A 34 -13.49 1.56 -13.00
CA ASP A 34 -12.93 0.64 -14.00
C ASP A 34 -11.70 1.26 -14.67
N TYR A 35 -11.79 2.50 -15.17
CA TYR A 35 -10.63 3.20 -15.74
C TYR A 35 -9.49 3.35 -14.75
N ALA A 36 -9.78 3.63 -13.48
CA ALA A 36 -8.77 3.71 -12.43
C ALA A 36 -8.10 2.35 -12.18
N ALA A 37 -8.84 1.24 -12.24
CA ALA A 37 -8.28 -0.11 -12.12
C ALA A 37 -7.34 -0.44 -13.30
N PHE A 38 -7.76 -0.17 -14.54
CA PHE A 38 -6.91 -0.34 -15.72
C PHE A 38 -5.65 0.54 -15.67
N ALA A 39 -5.78 1.80 -15.25
CA ALA A 39 -4.64 2.71 -15.10
C ALA A 39 -3.64 2.20 -14.05
N LYS A 40 -4.13 1.72 -12.90
CA LYS A 40 -3.29 1.10 -11.86
C LYS A 40 -2.57 -0.14 -12.38
N LEU A 41 -3.27 -1.01 -13.10
CA LEU A 41 -2.69 -2.21 -13.69
C LEU A 41 -1.60 -1.84 -14.72
N ALA A 42 -1.88 -0.88 -15.61
CA ALA A 42 -0.91 -0.43 -16.61
C ALA A 42 0.36 0.15 -15.96
N LEU A 43 0.21 0.95 -14.90
CA LEU A 43 1.35 1.49 -14.14
C LEU A 43 2.18 0.38 -13.47
N LEU A 44 1.55 -0.62 -12.87
CA LEU A 44 2.24 -1.75 -12.25
C LEU A 44 3.01 -2.59 -13.28
N VAL A 45 2.37 -2.87 -14.42
CA VAL A 45 3.00 -3.61 -15.52
C VAL A 45 4.19 -2.82 -16.08
N TYR A 46 4.03 -1.52 -16.28
CA TYR A 46 5.10 -0.64 -16.74
C TYR A 46 6.28 -0.62 -15.77
N ASP A 47 6.01 -0.50 -14.46
CA ASP A 47 7.03 -0.55 -13.42
C ASP A 47 7.78 -1.90 -13.41
N ILE A 48 7.10 -3.02 -13.67
CA ILE A 48 7.75 -4.34 -13.81
C ILE A 48 8.71 -4.34 -14.99
N PHE A 49 8.26 -3.88 -16.16
CA PHE A 49 9.11 -3.84 -17.35
C PHE A 49 10.34 -2.96 -17.17
N LEU A 50 10.21 -1.79 -16.53
CA LEU A 50 11.35 -0.92 -16.25
C LEU A 50 12.38 -1.55 -15.32
N ASN A 51 11.95 -2.38 -14.38
CA ASN A 51 12.84 -3.00 -13.40
C ASN A 51 13.30 -4.41 -13.81
N LEU A 52 12.76 -4.97 -14.89
CA LEU A 52 13.00 -6.37 -15.28
C LEU A 52 14.49 -6.68 -15.48
N ASP A 53 15.26 -5.83 -16.16
CA ASP A 53 16.72 -6.08 -16.35
C ASP A 53 17.46 -6.15 -15.00
N ARG A 54 17.11 -5.25 -14.08
CA ARG A 54 17.70 -5.23 -12.73
C ARG A 54 17.27 -6.43 -11.91
N GLU A 55 16.00 -6.83 -11.99
CA GLU A 55 15.46 -8.02 -11.32
C GLU A 55 16.12 -9.30 -11.80
N VAL A 56 16.24 -9.48 -13.12
CA VAL A 56 16.87 -10.66 -13.72
C VAL A 56 18.31 -10.77 -13.22
N ARG A 57 19.03 -9.65 -13.16
CA ARG A 57 20.42 -9.63 -12.74
C ARG A 57 20.61 -9.86 -11.24
N LEU A 58 19.79 -9.24 -10.39
CA LEU A 58 19.99 -9.24 -8.93
C LEU A 58 19.25 -10.39 -8.24
N VAL A 59 18.03 -10.67 -8.67
CA VAL A 59 17.13 -11.62 -8.03
C VAL A 59 17.21 -12.98 -8.71
N TRP A 60 17.11 -13.03 -10.05
CA TRP A 60 16.98 -14.31 -10.76
C TRP A 60 18.32 -15.02 -10.95
N ARG A 61 19.38 -14.31 -11.37
CA ARG A 61 20.71 -14.91 -11.53
C ARG A 61 21.36 -15.31 -10.20
N THR A 62 20.99 -14.66 -9.10
CA THR A 62 21.50 -15.00 -7.76
C THR A 62 20.65 -16.07 -7.07
N SER A 63 19.68 -16.66 -7.77
CA SER A 63 18.69 -17.59 -7.18
C SER A 63 19.27 -18.95 -6.75
N ASP A 64 20.53 -19.25 -7.08
CA ASP A 64 21.19 -20.48 -6.63
C ASP A 64 21.31 -20.58 -5.11
N ARG A 65 21.20 -19.45 -4.38
CA ARG A 65 21.11 -19.45 -2.92
C ARG A 65 19.79 -18.84 -2.48
N PHE A 66 19.05 -19.56 -1.66
CA PHE A 66 17.82 -19.07 -1.05
C PHE A 66 18.14 -17.85 -0.17
N ARG A 67 17.72 -16.65 -0.60
CA ARG A 67 17.85 -15.40 0.17
C ARG A 67 16.47 -14.92 0.56
N TRP A 68 16.24 -14.68 1.85
CA TRP A 68 14.99 -14.12 2.37
C TRP A 68 14.62 -12.79 1.72
N SER A 69 15.61 -11.99 1.32
CA SER A 69 15.40 -10.76 0.55
C SER A 69 14.62 -10.98 -0.75
N ASN A 70 14.87 -12.10 -1.44
CA ASN A 70 14.19 -12.43 -2.69
C ASN A 70 12.73 -12.80 -2.42
N VAL A 71 12.46 -13.54 -1.35
CA VAL A 71 11.09 -13.90 -0.94
C VAL A 71 10.29 -12.63 -0.61
N ILE A 72 10.83 -11.74 0.22
CA ILE A 72 10.17 -10.47 0.57
C ILE A 72 9.89 -9.65 -0.70
N TYR A 73 10.84 -9.63 -1.63
CA TYR A 73 10.70 -8.96 -2.92
C TYR A 73 9.53 -9.51 -3.75
N TYR A 74 9.50 -10.83 -3.96
CA TYR A 74 8.42 -11.48 -4.74
C TYR A 74 7.06 -11.29 -4.07
N THR A 75 6.99 -11.49 -2.77
CA THR A 75 5.78 -11.40 -1.95
C THR A 75 5.22 -9.98 -1.89
N ASN A 76 6.05 -8.95 -2.00
CA ASN A 76 5.57 -7.57 -2.05
C ASN A 76 5.07 -7.16 -3.45
N ARG A 77 5.69 -7.68 -4.52
CA ARG A 77 5.42 -7.17 -5.86
C ARG A 77 4.33 -7.94 -6.60
N TYR A 78 4.48 -9.25 -6.70
CA TYR A 78 3.68 -10.08 -7.62
C TYR A 78 2.25 -10.32 -7.13
N PRO A 79 1.96 -10.48 -5.82
CA PRO A 79 0.59 -10.65 -5.36
C PRO A 79 -0.30 -9.44 -5.68
N VAL A 80 0.21 -8.20 -5.56
CA VAL A 80 -0.54 -7.00 -5.94
C VAL A 80 -0.92 -7.04 -7.42
N VAL A 81 0.02 -7.43 -8.28
CA VAL A 81 -0.20 -7.50 -9.73
C VAL A 81 -1.22 -8.59 -10.05
N ALA A 82 -1.10 -9.77 -9.43
CA ALA A 82 -2.06 -10.85 -9.59
C ALA A 82 -3.48 -10.42 -9.16
N TYR A 83 -3.61 -9.71 -8.04
CA TYR A 83 -4.87 -9.15 -7.58
C TYR A 83 -5.45 -8.12 -8.55
N GLN A 84 -4.64 -7.22 -9.12
CA GLN A 84 -5.12 -6.23 -10.09
C GLN A 84 -5.53 -6.87 -11.43
N ILE A 85 -4.84 -7.92 -11.88
CA ILE A 85 -5.26 -8.69 -13.06
C ILE A 85 -6.60 -9.37 -12.76
N TRP A 86 -6.71 -10.01 -11.59
CA TRP A 86 -7.95 -10.63 -11.15
C TRP A 86 -9.10 -9.61 -11.07
N SER A 87 -8.88 -8.44 -10.46
CA SER A 87 -9.89 -7.39 -10.30
C SER A 87 -10.39 -6.81 -11.62
N VAL A 88 -9.57 -6.84 -12.67
CA VAL A 88 -9.95 -6.38 -14.01
C VAL A 88 -10.62 -7.49 -14.83
N CYS A 89 -10.18 -8.75 -14.67
CA CYS A 89 -10.67 -9.87 -15.46
C CYS A 89 -11.89 -10.58 -14.87
N TYR A 90 -12.20 -10.40 -13.58
CA TYR A 90 -13.30 -11.13 -12.96
C TYR A 90 -14.66 -10.69 -13.51
N THR A 91 -15.61 -11.62 -13.55
CA THR A 91 -17.01 -11.36 -13.92
C THR A 91 -17.92 -11.85 -12.79
N PRO A 92 -18.97 -11.11 -12.40
CA PRO A 92 -19.89 -11.51 -11.32
C PRO A 92 -20.64 -12.83 -11.56
N LYS A 93 -20.58 -13.39 -12.78
CA LYS A 93 -21.15 -14.69 -13.13
C LYS A 93 -20.30 -15.90 -12.71
N THR A 94 -19.14 -15.67 -12.11
CA THR A 94 -18.22 -16.74 -11.72
C THR A 94 -18.76 -17.48 -10.49
N PRO A 95 -18.89 -18.82 -10.50
CA PRO A 95 -19.26 -19.56 -9.31
C PRO A 95 -18.23 -19.32 -8.20
N HIS A 96 -18.69 -19.19 -6.95
CA HIS A 96 -17.84 -18.90 -5.78
C HIS A 96 -17.09 -17.55 -5.83
N CYS A 97 -17.70 -16.51 -6.41
CA CYS A 97 -17.08 -15.17 -6.51
C CYS A 97 -16.57 -14.65 -5.15
N ASP A 98 -17.36 -14.74 -4.09
CA ASP A 98 -16.99 -14.25 -2.75
C ASP A 98 -15.72 -14.94 -2.21
N ALA A 99 -15.64 -16.27 -2.32
CA ALA A 99 -14.51 -17.03 -1.81
C ALA A 99 -13.22 -16.74 -2.59
N LEU A 100 -13.30 -16.64 -3.92
CA LEU A 100 -12.15 -16.30 -4.75
C LEU A 100 -11.68 -14.87 -4.49
N TYR A 101 -12.61 -13.93 -4.37
CA TYR A 101 -12.29 -12.54 -4.03
C TYR A 101 -11.56 -12.45 -2.69
N GLN A 102 -12.11 -13.07 -1.62
CA GLN A 102 -11.48 -13.09 -0.30
C GLN A 102 -10.11 -13.77 -0.33
N PHE A 103 -9.98 -14.87 -1.07
CA PHE A 103 -8.70 -15.57 -1.23
C PHE A 103 -7.64 -14.65 -1.86
N PHE A 104 -7.94 -14.04 -3.02
CA PHE A 104 -7.00 -13.15 -3.69
C PHE A 104 -6.71 -11.89 -2.87
N TRP A 105 -7.69 -11.37 -2.14
CA TRP A 105 -7.51 -10.25 -1.21
C TRP A 105 -6.50 -10.60 -0.13
N TYR A 106 -6.71 -11.68 0.62
CA TYR A 106 -5.83 -12.07 1.71
C TYR A 106 -4.45 -12.47 1.24
N PHE A 107 -4.37 -13.22 0.14
CA PHE A 107 -3.09 -13.64 -0.43
C PHE A 107 -2.25 -12.45 -0.91
N SER A 108 -2.89 -11.34 -1.29
CA SER A 108 -2.19 -10.19 -1.85
C SER A 108 -1.88 -9.11 -0.82
N PHE A 109 -2.86 -8.73 0.00
CA PHE A 109 -2.72 -7.63 0.94
C PHE A 109 -1.98 -8.01 2.23
N ILE A 110 -2.24 -9.19 2.81
CA ILE A 110 -1.58 -9.55 4.08
C ILE A 110 -0.06 -9.62 3.90
N PRO A 111 0.48 -10.36 2.91
CA PRO A 111 1.93 -10.51 2.81
C PRO A 111 2.64 -9.20 2.41
N THR A 112 2.02 -8.37 1.57
CA THR A 112 2.56 -7.05 1.21
C THR A 112 2.61 -6.12 2.41
N ARG A 113 1.54 -6.05 3.21
CA ARG A 113 1.48 -5.22 4.41
C ARG A 113 2.50 -5.66 5.44
N VAL A 114 2.59 -6.97 5.70
CA VAL A 114 3.62 -7.54 6.57
C VAL A 114 5.02 -7.18 6.09
N ALA A 115 5.31 -7.33 4.79
CA ALA A 115 6.60 -7.00 4.21
C ALA A 115 6.96 -5.51 4.35
N ILE A 116 6.01 -4.62 4.06
CA ILE A 116 6.19 -3.17 4.18
C ILE A 116 6.41 -2.77 5.64
N SER A 117 5.56 -3.25 6.56
CA SER A 117 5.70 -2.95 7.99
C SER A 117 7.03 -3.48 8.54
N ALA A 118 7.39 -4.72 8.23
CA ALA A 118 8.66 -5.30 8.65
C ALA A 118 9.87 -4.51 8.10
N SER A 119 9.84 -4.09 6.83
CA SER A 119 10.89 -3.28 6.21
C SER A 119 11.08 -1.95 6.95
N TRP A 120 9.99 -1.24 7.28
CA TRP A 120 10.06 0.02 8.03
C TRP A 120 10.50 -0.17 9.48
N ILE A 121 10.00 -1.19 10.17
CA ILE A 121 10.41 -1.51 11.54
C ILE A 121 11.91 -1.81 11.57
N LEU A 122 12.42 -2.61 10.63
CA LEU A 122 13.83 -2.93 10.53
C LEU A 122 14.68 -1.69 10.26
N ARG A 123 14.24 -0.80 9.37
CA ARG A 123 14.91 0.48 9.09
C ARG A 123 14.98 1.37 10.32
N VAL A 124 13.88 1.51 11.06
CA VAL A 124 13.85 2.32 12.28
C VAL A 124 14.72 1.67 13.37
N TYR A 125 14.66 0.35 13.51
CA TYR A 125 15.50 -0.39 14.46
C TYR A 125 17.00 -0.21 14.17
N ALA A 126 17.40 -0.30 12.90
CA ALA A 126 18.81 -0.15 12.49
C ALA A 126 19.35 1.28 12.69
N VAL A 127 18.48 2.29 12.61
CA VAL A 127 18.87 3.70 12.64
C VAL A 127 18.83 4.30 14.06
N VAL A 128 18.02 3.74 14.95
CA VAL A 128 17.82 4.30 16.30
C VAL A 128 18.58 3.48 17.34
N ASP A 129 19.77 3.94 17.70
CA ASP A 129 20.50 3.40 18.87
C ASP A 129 19.60 3.48 20.12
N HIS A 130 19.33 2.31 20.72
CA HIS A 130 18.47 2.10 21.89
C HIS A 130 16.97 2.44 21.66
N GLY A 131 16.53 2.49 20.41
CA GLY A 131 15.17 2.83 19.99
C GLY A 131 14.10 1.75 20.14
N LEU A 132 14.23 0.82 21.10
CA LEU A 132 13.29 -0.29 21.23
C LEU A 132 11.83 0.17 21.39
N ILE A 133 11.62 1.31 22.07
CA ILE A 133 10.29 1.90 22.26
C ILE A 133 9.64 2.26 20.92
N PHE A 134 10.38 2.93 20.02
CA PHE A 134 9.83 3.32 18.72
C PHE A 134 9.57 2.11 17.82
N GLY A 135 10.47 1.11 17.86
CA GLY A 135 10.25 -0.16 17.17
C GLY A 135 8.99 -0.88 17.67
N LEU A 136 8.77 -0.91 18.99
CA LEU A 136 7.58 -1.50 19.60
C LEU A 136 6.29 -0.76 19.18
N ILE A 137 6.29 0.57 19.20
CA ILE A 137 5.13 1.38 18.76
C ILE A 137 4.79 1.09 17.29
N LEU A 138 5.78 1.08 16.40
CA LEU A 138 5.58 0.76 14.99
C LEU A 138 5.12 -0.69 14.79
N THR A 139 5.58 -1.62 15.62
CA THR A 139 5.15 -3.02 15.58
C THR A 139 3.68 -3.16 15.96
N VAL A 140 3.24 -2.53 17.07
CA VAL A 140 1.84 -2.52 17.48
C VAL A 140 0.96 -1.89 16.41
N LEU A 141 1.40 -0.78 15.82
CA LEU A 141 0.65 -0.10 14.77
C LEU A 141 0.58 -0.95 13.48
N GLY A 142 1.67 -1.61 13.10
CA GLY A 142 1.69 -2.57 11.99
C GLY A 142 0.75 -3.75 12.19
N LEU A 143 0.72 -4.33 13.41
CA LEU A 143 -0.22 -5.39 13.76
C LEU A 143 -1.68 -4.92 13.72
N ALA A 144 -1.95 -3.69 14.18
CA ALA A 144 -3.29 -3.10 14.09
C ALA A 144 -3.74 -2.94 12.64
N ILE A 145 -2.86 -2.50 11.73
CA ILE A 145 -3.14 -2.41 10.30
C ILE A 145 -3.52 -3.79 9.74
N ILE A 146 -2.73 -4.83 10.03
CA ILE A 146 -3.01 -6.20 9.56
C ILE A 146 -4.34 -6.70 10.12
N ALA A 147 -4.65 -6.43 11.38
CA ALA A 147 -5.94 -6.80 11.98
C ALA A 147 -7.12 -6.10 11.27
N PHE A 148 -6.99 -4.82 10.96
CA PHE A 148 -8.02 -4.09 10.20
C PHE A 148 -8.15 -4.60 8.76
N ASP A 149 -7.05 -4.93 8.08
CA ASP A 149 -7.09 -5.56 6.75
C ASP A 149 -7.81 -6.92 6.77
N ILE A 150 -7.63 -7.71 7.85
CA ILE A 150 -8.35 -8.98 8.03
C ILE A 150 -9.85 -8.73 8.15
N LEU A 151 -10.25 -7.79 9.02
CA LEU A 151 -11.64 -7.40 9.23
C LEU A 151 -12.28 -6.88 7.94
N GLN A 152 -11.55 -6.08 7.17
CA GLN A 152 -12.00 -5.57 5.87
C GLN A 152 -12.24 -6.73 4.88
N GLY A 153 -11.35 -7.71 4.84
CA GLY A 153 -11.51 -8.89 3.99
C GLY A 153 -12.76 -9.70 4.32
N VAL A 154 -13.10 -9.85 5.60
CA VAL A 154 -14.30 -10.61 6.03
C VAL A 154 -15.58 -9.90 5.59
N GLN A 155 -15.56 -8.57 5.57
CA GLN A 155 -16.70 -7.75 5.17
C GLN A 155 -16.85 -7.62 3.66
N SER A 156 -15.81 -7.95 2.90
CA SER A 156 -15.83 -7.86 1.44
C SER A 156 -16.66 -8.99 0.83
N THR A 157 -17.65 -8.61 0.02
CA THR A 157 -18.50 -9.53 -0.74
C THR A 157 -18.63 -9.04 -2.18
N CYS A 158 -18.68 -9.97 -3.12
CA CYS A 158 -18.82 -9.72 -4.55
C CYS A 158 -20.22 -9.21 -4.93
N THR A 159 -21.23 -9.49 -4.09
CA THR A 159 -22.65 -9.26 -4.43
C THR A 159 -23.22 -7.97 -3.86
N HIS A 160 -22.73 -7.51 -2.70
CA HIS A 160 -23.21 -6.28 -2.09
C HIS A 160 -22.26 -5.12 -2.37
N ASN A 161 -22.66 -4.24 -3.30
CA ASN A 161 -22.11 -2.88 -3.44
C ASN A 161 -22.49 -2.02 -2.22
N THR A 162 -22.19 -2.47 -1.01
CA THR A 162 -22.48 -1.74 0.23
C THR A 162 -21.45 -0.64 0.43
N LEU A 163 -21.68 0.45 -0.29
CA LEU A 163 -21.03 1.76 -0.19
C LEU A 163 -20.87 2.30 1.26
N SER A 164 -21.62 1.76 2.23
CA SER A 164 -21.73 2.30 3.59
C SER A 164 -21.00 1.50 4.67
N SER A 165 -20.72 0.20 4.48
CA SER A 165 -20.02 -0.61 5.50
C SER A 165 -18.53 -0.74 5.19
N GLU A 166 -18.15 -0.73 3.91
CA GLU A 166 -16.75 -0.74 3.48
C GLU A 166 -15.99 0.53 3.86
N THR A 167 -16.69 1.63 4.11
CA THR A 167 -16.07 2.92 4.41
C THR A 167 -15.46 2.98 5.79
N LEU A 168 -16.06 2.43 6.84
CA LEU A 168 -15.48 2.63 8.19
C LEU A 168 -14.16 1.85 8.38
N SER A 169 -14.15 0.55 8.08
CA SER A 169 -12.94 -0.27 8.21
C SER A 169 -11.86 0.17 7.22
N GLY A 170 -12.24 0.49 5.97
CA GLY A 170 -11.31 1.01 4.97
C GLY A 170 -10.71 2.37 5.36
N VAL A 171 -11.52 3.30 5.87
CA VAL A 171 -11.05 4.62 6.32
C VAL A 171 -10.14 4.48 7.54
N MET A 172 -10.48 3.63 8.51
CA MET A 172 -9.61 3.39 9.68
C MET A 172 -8.27 2.78 9.26
N THR A 173 -8.29 1.80 8.36
CA THR A 173 -7.06 1.20 7.81
C THR A 173 -6.20 2.26 7.12
N TYR A 174 -6.81 3.13 6.32
CA TYR A 174 -6.11 4.22 5.63
C TYR A 174 -5.51 5.23 6.62
N ILE A 175 -6.24 5.62 7.67
CA ILE A 175 -5.75 6.52 8.71
C ILE A 175 -4.57 5.87 9.45
N CYS A 176 -4.69 4.60 9.87
CA CYS A 176 -3.63 3.87 10.55
C CYS A 176 -2.37 3.76 9.68
N LEU A 177 -2.53 3.47 8.38
CA LEU A 177 -1.43 3.45 7.41
C LEU A 177 -0.77 4.82 7.28
N ALA A 178 -1.55 5.89 7.15
CA ALA A 178 -1.01 7.25 7.04
C ALA A 178 -0.22 7.64 8.30
N VAL A 179 -0.75 7.33 9.49
CA VAL A 179 -0.04 7.57 10.75
C VAL A 179 1.24 6.74 10.83
N PHE A 180 1.19 5.46 10.44
CA PHE A 180 2.36 4.59 10.39
C PHE A 180 3.46 5.15 9.47
N ASP A 181 3.08 5.54 8.26
CA ASP A 181 4.03 6.06 7.26
C ASP A 181 4.63 7.40 7.69
N ILE A 182 3.83 8.32 8.24
CA ILE A 182 4.32 9.61 8.74
C ILE A 182 5.29 9.40 9.90
N LEU A 183 4.96 8.51 10.85
CA LEU A 183 5.83 8.22 12.00
C LEU A 183 7.13 7.54 11.54
N ALA A 184 7.05 6.51 10.71
CA ALA A 184 8.23 5.81 10.21
C ALA A 184 9.13 6.76 9.38
N THR A 185 8.55 7.55 8.50
CA THR A 185 9.28 8.50 7.65
C THR A 185 9.91 9.63 8.46
N SER A 186 9.18 10.19 9.42
CA SER A 186 9.71 11.26 10.28
C SER A 186 10.89 10.77 11.13
N LEU A 187 10.81 9.57 11.73
CA LEU A 187 11.90 8.98 12.51
C LEU A 187 13.16 8.75 11.67
N VAL A 188 13.01 8.17 10.47
CA VAL A 188 14.14 7.96 9.55
C VAL A 188 14.73 9.29 9.10
N THR A 189 13.88 10.26 8.76
CA THR A 189 14.32 11.59 8.30
C THR A 189 15.06 12.36 9.39
N ILE A 190 14.53 12.40 10.62
CA ILE A 190 15.17 13.09 11.76
C ILE A 190 16.56 12.51 12.00
N ARG A 191 16.70 11.18 11.96
CA ARG A 191 17.97 10.51 12.18
C ARG A 191 18.95 10.73 11.04
N MET A 192 18.48 10.73 9.80
CA MET A 192 19.29 11.10 8.64
C MET A 192 19.81 12.53 8.78
N CYS A 193 18.96 13.48 9.18
CA CYS A 193 19.36 14.87 9.45
C CYS A 193 20.39 14.96 10.59
N GLN A 194 20.19 14.23 11.69
CA GLN A 194 21.14 14.17 12.81
C GLN A 194 22.50 13.60 12.39
N ALA A 195 22.51 12.54 11.57
CA ALA A 195 23.73 11.94 11.06
C ALA A 195 24.52 12.93 10.18
N ILE A 196 23.83 13.67 9.32
CA ILE A 196 24.43 14.70 8.46
C ILE A 196 24.97 15.86 9.32
N HIS A 197 24.23 16.31 10.32
CA HIS A 197 24.67 17.38 11.21
C HIS A 197 25.91 16.97 12.02
N ARG A 198 25.95 15.74 12.54
CA ARG A 198 27.12 15.19 13.26
C ARG A 198 28.34 15.02 12.35
N SER A 199 28.14 14.87 11.05
CA SER A 199 29.23 14.70 10.06
C SER A 199 29.86 16.03 9.61
N GLY A 200 29.59 17.15 10.28
CA GLY A 200 30.13 18.47 9.90
C GLY A 200 29.32 19.19 8.81
N GLY A 201 28.08 18.77 8.58
CA GLY A 201 27.17 19.36 7.61
C GLY A 201 27.40 18.89 6.16
N PHE A 202 26.47 19.25 5.27
CA PHE A 202 26.49 18.82 3.86
C PHE A 202 27.76 19.23 3.11
N HIS A 203 28.40 20.31 3.54
CA HIS A 203 29.57 20.87 2.87
C HIS A 203 30.84 20.03 3.06
N HIS A 204 30.87 19.16 4.09
CA HIS A 204 32.02 18.32 4.43
C HIS A 204 31.82 16.84 4.05
N ILE A 205 30.64 16.48 3.51
CA ILE A 205 30.39 15.15 2.94
C ILE A 205 31.04 15.14 1.55
N ASP A 206 32.36 15.00 1.53
CA ASP A 206 33.14 14.80 0.32
C ASP A 206 32.72 13.47 -0.34
N LYS A 207 32.73 13.42 -1.68
CA LYS A 207 32.20 12.31 -2.50
C LYS A 207 32.83 10.94 -2.16
N GLN A 208 34.01 10.92 -1.54
CA GLN A 208 34.73 9.69 -1.23
C GLN A 208 34.16 8.91 -0.03
N ASN A 209 33.48 9.56 0.92
CA ASN A 209 32.99 8.89 2.15
C ASN A 209 31.57 8.31 2.00
N LEU A 210 30.81 8.78 1.01
CA LEU A 210 29.43 8.34 0.78
C LEU A 210 29.35 6.89 0.27
N SER A 211 30.29 6.48 -0.58
CA SER A 211 30.38 5.10 -1.09
C SER A 211 30.75 4.13 0.03
N GLU A 212 31.62 4.54 0.97
CA GLU A 212 32.03 3.71 2.09
C GLU A 212 30.86 3.45 3.06
N TYR A 213 30.05 4.47 3.36
CA TYR A 213 28.85 4.32 4.19
C TYR A 213 27.79 3.40 3.57
N VAL A 214 27.58 3.49 2.25
CA VAL A 214 26.67 2.60 1.53
C VAL A 214 27.19 1.15 1.56
N LEU A 215 28.48 0.94 1.34
CA LEU A 215 29.10 -0.39 1.40
C LEU A 215 29.02 -1.02 2.79
N ARG A 216 29.22 -0.23 3.85
CA ARG A 216 29.09 -0.69 5.25
C ARG A 216 27.66 -1.11 5.59
N SER A 217 26.68 -0.37 5.09
CA SER A 217 25.25 -0.67 5.30
C SER A 217 24.83 -1.95 4.57
N CYS A 218 25.36 -2.20 3.37
CA CYS A 218 25.12 -3.45 2.64
C CYS A 218 25.73 -4.68 3.34
N ASN A 219 26.91 -4.54 3.96
CA ASN A 219 27.54 -5.66 4.66
C ASN A 219 26.75 -6.09 5.92
N LEU A 220 26.19 -5.15 6.68
CA LEU A 220 25.34 -5.47 7.85
C LEU A 220 24.04 -6.18 7.45
N ALA A 221 23.44 -5.81 6.31
CA ALA A 221 22.24 -6.47 5.80
C ALA A 221 22.53 -7.87 5.23
N SER A 222 23.79 -8.21 4.93
CA SER A 222 24.18 -9.54 4.47
C SER A 222 24.45 -10.54 5.61
N SER A 223 24.57 -10.04 6.85
CA SER A 223 24.81 -10.85 8.05
C SER A 223 23.54 -11.24 8.81
N LEU A 224 22.38 -10.75 8.37
CA LEU A 224 21.04 -11.10 8.86
C LEU A 224 20.35 -12.02 7.85
#